data_AF-A0A7R9AF86-F1
#
_entry.id   AF-A0A7R9AF86-F1
#
_cell.length_a   1.000
_cell.length_b   1.000
_cell.length_c   1.000
_cell.angle_alpha   90.00
_cell.angle_beta   90.00
_cell.angle_gamma   90.00
#
_symmetry.space_group_name_H-M   'P 1'
#
loop_
_entity.id
_entity.type
_entity.pdbx_description
1 polymer ?
#
loop_
_entity_poly.entity_id
_entity_poly.type
_entity_poly.pdbx_seq_one_letter_code
_entity_poly.pdbx_strand_id
1 'polypeptide(L)'
;MSSPYLAMPIPISERISIRIGDKRRKIRINEMNVKRIGLLTSGGDSPGMNAAIRGVYKTCAAHDIECYGIRRGYQGLIENEIFKMEAMDVKQIIQLGGTILLSARSKDFFDYEGRKRAYQNLSEHDFDALVTIGGDGTFTGAMKFEKEFGVPTIGIPGTIDNDIFGTDNTIGYDTALNTVMEAVDKIRDTATSHQRLFFVEVMGRDAGFIALNSGIASGAIEILIPETKYNMEEFFSNIEKGAIKGKISNIVIVAEGEKNTNIYDLAELTKKRFPSYETRISILGHMQRGGSPTCADRVLASRLGVAAIDGLLEESFNRKDIEVVGINDLIDPDYMVYMLKYDSTHGRFKGEVSFDENHLIVNGRKIRVTNKKDPNELLWGELAVDIVMEATGLFLTKETAQGHINAGAKRVLMTDGPSSKDWRGGRAGMSNIIPSATGAAKAVALVIPELNGKITGMAFRVPTLDVSVVDLTVRLTKSTSYDEIKACIKKASENEMKGIVAYTEDDVVSSDMLGMRETCIFDAKAGIMLNPNFVKLVAWYDNEIGYSNKLLDLVEVWG
;
A
#
# COMPACT_ATOMS: atom_id res chain seq x y z
N MET A 1 -17.77 -7.68 37.46
CA MET A 1 -18.18 -8.51 36.30
C MET A 1 -17.24 -8.14 35.15
N SER A 2 -16.33 -9.05 34.84
CA SER A 2 -15.22 -8.89 33.89
C SER A 2 -15.56 -9.58 32.56
N SER A 3 -15.31 -8.89 31.45
CA SER A 3 -15.46 -9.39 30.08
C SER A 3 -14.47 -10.53 29.77
N PRO A 4 -14.86 -11.61 29.06
CA PRO A 4 -14.01 -12.79 28.83
C PRO A 4 -13.11 -12.73 27.57
N TYR A 5 -12.91 -11.56 26.94
CA TYR A 5 -12.06 -11.43 25.74
C TYR A 5 -10.75 -10.67 25.98
N LEU A 6 -10.00 -11.08 27.01
CA LEU A 6 -8.55 -10.81 27.05
C LEU A 6 -7.82 -12.10 26.70
N ALA A 7 -7.39 -12.22 25.44
CA ALA A 7 -6.34 -13.18 25.10
C ALA A 7 -5.07 -12.75 25.84
N MET A 8 -4.72 -13.44 26.93
CA MET A 8 -3.41 -13.28 27.54
C MET A 8 -2.35 -13.84 26.57
N PRO A 9 -1.24 -13.14 26.30
CA PRO A 9 -0.13 -13.72 25.59
C PRO A 9 0.46 -14.87 26.44
N ILE A 10 0.46 -16.07 25.87
CA ILE A 10 1.11 -17.24 26.48
C ILE A 10 2.63 -17.01 26.39
N PRO A 11 3.41 -17.20 27.47
CA PRO A 11 4.86 -16.99 27.44
C PRO A 11 5.55 -17.96 26.47
N ILE A 12 6.38 -17.45 25.55
CA ILE A 12 7.19 -18.21 24.58
C ILE A 12 8.39 -18.87 25.30
N SER A 13 8.14 -19.72 26.29
CA SER A 13 9.23 -20.46 26.98
C SER A 13 9.05 -21.97 27.05
N GLU A 14 7.97 -22.55 26.50
CA GLU A 14 7.81 -24.00 26.47
C GLU A 14 8.61 -24.65 25.32
N ARG A 15 9.83 -25.06 25.67
CA ARG A 15 10.76 -25.85 24.84
C ARG A 15 10.15 -27.20 24.46
N ILE A 16 9.85 -27.40 23.18
CA ILE A 16 9.37 -28.69 22.65
C ILE A 16 10.51 -29.72 22.73
N SER A 17 10.25 -30.85 23.40
CA SER A 17 11.14 -32.01 23.50
C SER A 17 10.56 -33.17 22.69
N ILE A 18 11.17 -33.53 21.56
CA ILE A 18 10.73 -34.67 20.75
C ILE A 18 11.64 -35.87 21.03
N ARG A 19 11.07 -37.06 21.11
CA ARG A 19 11.78 -38.33 21.32
C ARG A 19 11.95 -39.01 19.96
N ILE A 20 13.19 -39.31 19.55
CA ILE A 20 13.48 -40.11 18.35
C ILE A 20 14.21 -41.38 18.83
N GLY A 21 13.49 -42.51 18.84
CA GLY A 21 13.95 -43.75 19.49
C GLY A 21 14.13 -43.60 21.01
N ASP A 22 15.01 -44.39 21.62
CA ASP A 22 15.24 -44.38 23.08
C ASP A 22 16.00 -43.14 23.60
N LYS A 23 16.48 -42.26 22.71
CA LYS A 23 17.19 -41.04 23.12
C LYS A 23 16.35 -39.78 22.88
N ARG A 24 16.20 -38.97 23.93
CA ARG A 24 15.66 -37.60 23.82
C ARG A 24 16.66 -36.74 23.05
N ARG A 25 16.27 -36.21 21.88
CA ARG A 25 17.03 -35.17 21.17
C ARG A 25 16.15 -33.95 20.98
N LYS A 26 16.64 -32.79 21.43
CA LYS A 26 15.99 -31.49 21.19
C LYS A 26 16.16 -31.15 19.71
N ILE A 27 15.06 -30.96 18.99
CA ILE A 27 15.06 -30.49 17.59
C ILE A 27 14.65 -29.03 17.64
N ARG A 28 15.50 -28.14 17.12
CA ARG A 28 15.14 -26.74 16.84
C ARG A 28 14.48 -26.71 15.47
N ILE A 29 13.26 -26.21 15.40
CA ILE A 29 12.70 -25.71 14.14
C ILE A 29 13.58 -24.51 13.80
N ASN A 30 14.38 -24.60 12.74
CA ASN A 30 15.14 -23.44 12.28
C ASN A 30 14.17 -22.57 11.48
N GLU A 31 13.45 -21.68 12.18
CA GLU A 31 13.09 -20.40 11.57
C GLU A 31 14.35 -19.81 10.90
N MET A 32 14.18 -18.95 9.88
CA MET A 32 15.27 -18.03 9.53
C MET A 32 15.57 -17.28 10.83
N ASN A 33 16.62 -17.71 11.51
CA ASN A 33 16.84 -17.40 12.90
C ASN A 33 17.62 -16.10 12.90
N VAL A 34 16.97 -15.04 12.39
CA VAL A 34 17.50 -13.69 12.37
C VAL A 34 17.64 -13.28 13.83
N LYS A 35 18.84 -13.44 14.37
CA LYS A 35 19.19 -13.12 15.75
C LYS A 35 19.97 -11.83 15.81
N ARG A 36 20.71 -11.50 14.77
CA ARG A 36 21.52 -10.29 14.71
C ARG A 36 21.32 -9.59 13.39
N ILE A 37 21.01 -8.30 13.46
CA ILE A 37 20.95 -7.45 12.28
C ILE A 37 21.92 -6.29 12.38
N GLY A 38 22.51 -5.91 11.25
CA GLY A 38 23.15 -4.63 11.08
C GLY A 38 22.15 -3.58 10.62
N LEU A 39 22.18 -2.38 11.20
CA LEU A 39 21.36 -1.24 10.81
C LEU A 39 22.25 -0.06 10.47
N LEU A 40 22.09 0.52 9.28
CA LEU A 40 22.85 1.68 8.84
C LEU A 40 21.99 2.73 8.16
N THR A 41 22.45 3.98 8.23
CA THR A 41 21.94 5.08 7.40
C THR A 41 23.00 5.53 6.41
N SER A 42 22.62 5.75 5.15
CA SER A 42 23.55 6.15 4.09
C SER A 42 22.87 7.12 3.11
N GLY A 43 23.67 7.90 2.38
CA GLY A 43 23.18 8.96 1.50
C GLY A 43 23.05 10.31 2.21
N GLY A 44 22.34 11.25 1.58
CA GLY A 44 21.96 12.51 2.23
C GLY A 44 21.00 12.24 3.38
N ASP A 45 21.18 12.94 4.50
CA ASP A 45 20.26 12.84 5.62
C ASP A 45 18.89 13.40 5.27
N SER A 46 17.85 12.79 5.85
CA SER A 46 16.47 13.24 5.70
C SER A 46 15.73 13.22 7.04
N PRO A 47 14.80 14.16 7.29
CA PRO A 47 14.03 14.17 8.52
C PRO A 47 13.20 12.89 8.65
N GLY A 48 13.39 12.15 9.75
CA GLY A 48 12.66 10.90 10.00
C GLY A 48 13.53 9.65 9.93
N MET A 49 14.79 9.74 9.49
CA MET A 49 15.74 8.61 9.60
C MET A 49 15.86 8.08 11.04
N ASN A 50 15.90 8.96 12.05
CA ASN A 50 15.88 8.55 13.46
C ASN A 50 14.59 7.84 13.88
N ALA A 51 13.44 8.21 13.31
CA ALA A 51 12.19 7.52 13.56
C ALA A 51 12.20 6.10 12.94
N ALA A 52 12.79 5.93 11.76
CA ALA A 52 13.01 4.61 11.14
C ALA A 52 13.98 3.75 11.97
N ILE A 53 15.12 4.31 12.40
CA ILE A 53 16.08 3.63 13.28
C ILE A 53 15.38 3.12 14.55
N ARG A 54 14.56 3.98 15.17
CA ARG A 54 13.77 3.61 16.34
C ARG A 54 12.74 2.52 16.02
N GLY A 55 12.06 2.60 14.88
CA GLY A 55 11.08 1.60 14.42
C GLY A 55 11.71 0.22 14.26
N VAL A 56 12.85 0.15 13.56
CA VAL A 56 13.64 -1.07 13.39
C VAL A 56 14.05 -1.63 14.74
N TYR A 57 14.73 -0.83 15.58
CA TYR A 57 15.20 -1.27 16.90
C TYR A 57 14.07 -1.80 17.78
N LYS A 58 12.93 -1.08 17.83
CA LYS A 58 11.79 -1.47 18.68
C LYS A 58 11.16 -2.77 18.21
N THR A 59 11.15 -3.02 16.91
CA THR A 59 10.63 -4.25 16.33
C THR A 59 11.60 -5.40 16.60
N CYS A 60 12.90 -5.22 16.39
CA CYS A 60 13.92 -6.20 16.79
C CYS A 60 13.78 -6.61 18.27
N ALA A 61 13.65 -5.63 19.17
CA ALA A 61 13.47 -5.89 20.61
C ALA A 61 12.18 -6.64 20.94
N ALA A 62 11.11 -6.47 20.14
CA ALA A 62 9.86 -7.22 20.31
C ALA A 62 9.96 -8.68 19.84
N HIS A 63 10.90 -8.98 18.95
CA HIS A 63 11.15 -10.31 18.38
C HIS A 63 12.42 -10.99 18.95
N ASP A 64 12.99 -10.47 20.06
CA ASP A 64 14.23 -10.96 20.67
C ASP A 64 15.44 -11.00 19.70
N ILE A 65 15.50 -10.04 18.77
CA ILE A 65 16.58 -9.85 17.79
C ILE A 65 17.56 -8.79 18.31
N GLU A 66 18.86 -9.08 18.29
CA GLU A 66 19.90 -8.11 18.60
C GLU A 66 20.10 -7.14 17.42
N CYS A 67 19.92 -5.85 17.67
CA CYS A 67 20.12 -4.81 16.66
C CYS A 67 21.47 -4.12 16.88
N TYR A 68 22.30 -4.05 15.83
CA TYR A 68 23.59 -3.38 15.85
C TYR A 68 23.58 -2.17 14.93
N GLY A 69 23.95 -1.01 15.48
CA GLY A 69 24.09 0.23 14.76
C GLY A 69 25.45 0.28 14.08
N ILE A 70 25.47 0.60 12.80
CA ILE A 70 26.69 0.80 12.01
C ILE A 70 26.81 2.30 11.75
N ARG A 71 27.87 2.91 12.27
CA ARG A 71 28.08 4.36 12.10
C ARG A 71 28.56 4.68 10.69
N ARG A 72 28.31 5.91 10.21
CA ARG A 72 28.83 6.43 8.92
C ARG A 72 28.49 5.55 7.71
N GLY A 73 27.34 4.87 7.74
CA GLY A 73 26.84 4.05 6.63
C GLY A 73 27.83 2.95 6.21
N TYR A 74 27.97 2.74 4.91
CA TYR A 74 28.87 1.72 4.36
C TYR A 74 30.34 1.93 4.73
N GLN A 75 30.78 3.19 4.95
CA GLN A 75 32.17 3.44 5.33
C GLN A 75 32.46 2.86 6.70
N GLY A 76 31.59 3.06 7.69
CA GLY A 76 31.77 2.43 9.00
C GLY A 76 31.54 0.93 8.97
N LEU A 77 30.77 0.38 8.03
CA LEU A 77 30.73 -1.08 7.82
C LEU A 77 32.11 -1.62 7.38
N ILE A 78 32.83 -0.91 6.51
CA ILE A 78 34.19 -1.28 6.08
C ILE A 78 35.21 -1.07 7.21
N GLU A 79 35.08 0.01 7.98
CA GLU A 79 35.99 0.38 9.06
C GLU A 79 35.66 -0.28 10.41
N ASN A 80 34.65 -1.14 10.43
CA ASN A 80 34.18 -1.87 11.61
C ASN A 80 33.67 -0.97 12.75
N GLU A 81 33.00 0.14 12.42
CA GLU A 81 32.35 1.05 13.38
C GLU A 81 30.96 0.57 13.78
N ILE A 82 30.92 -0.60 14.40
CA ILE A 82 29.71 -1.35 14.70
C ILE A 82 29.53 -1.38 16.22
N PHE A 83 28.31 -1.12 16.71
CA PHE A 83 28.00 -1.21 18.14
C PHE A 83 26.63 -1.84 18.37
N LYS A 84 26.50 -2.62 19.44
CA LYS A 84 25.21 -3.16 19.86
C LYS A 84 24.33 -2.02 20.37
N MET A 85 23.13 -1.87 19.81
CA MET A 85 22.19 -0.85 20.25
C MET A 85 21.43 -1.32 21.48
N GLU A 86 21.20 -0.37 22.38
CA GLU A 86 20.42 -0.55 23.61
C GLU A 86 19.21 0.40 23.62
N ALA A 87 18.26 0.15 24.53
CA ALA A 87 17.02 0.92 24.57
C ALA A 87 17.25 2.43 24.82
N MET A 88 18.40 2.77 25.40
CA MET A 88 18.83 4.14 25.65
C MET A 88 19.28 4.85 24.37
N ASP A 89 19.85 4.14 23.39
CA ASP A 89 20.34 4.73 22.13
C ASP A 89 19.20 5.26 21.25
N VAL A 90 17.99 4.67 21.39
CA VAL A 90 16.79 5.11 20.67
C VAL A 90 15.82 5.92 21.53
N LYS A 91 16.24 6.34 22.72
CA LYS A 91 15.42 7.15 23.62
C LYS A 91 15.35 8.59 23.12
N GLN A 92 14.14 9.13 22.99
CA GLN A 92 13.90 10.51 22.57
C GLN A 92 14.54 10.91 21.21
N ILE A 93 14.70 9.96 20.28
CA ILE A 93 15.22 10.26 18.94
C ILE A 93 14.13 10.48 17.88
N ILE A 94 12.87 10.12 18.17
CA ILE A 94 11.78 10.10 17.17
C ILE A 94 11.49 11.48 16.56
N GLN A 95 11.73 12.55 17.33
CA GLN A 95 11.54 13.94 16.91
C GLN A 95 12.81 14.60 16.37
N LEU A 96 13.95 13.90 16.36
CA LEU A 96 15.22 14.48 15.92
C LEU A 96 15.35 14.38 14.40
N GLY A 97 15.74 15.49 13.77
CA GLY A 97 16.25 15.49 12.40
C GLY A 97 17.61 14.78 12.27
N GLY A 98 18.06 14.60 11.04
CA GLY A 98 19.31 13.90 10.75
C GLY A 98 19.28 12.41 11.15
N THR A 99 20.45 11.85 11.45
CA THR A 99 20.61 10.45 11.85
C THR A 99 21.64 10.29 12.98
N ILE A 100 21.28 9.57 14.05
CA ILE A 100 22.18 9.24 15.16
C ILE A 100 23.30 8.25 14.75
N LEU A 101 23.11 7.52 13.65
CA LEU A 101 24.13 6.61 13.11
C LEU A 101 25.11 7.35 12.19
N LEU A 102 24.87 8.63 11.89
CA LEU A 102 25.63 9.40 10.90
C LEU A 102 25.53 8.80 9.50
N SER A 103 25.99 9.54 8.49
CA SER A 103 26.10 9.05 7.13
C SER A 103 27.41 9.54 6.53
N ALA A 104 28.04 8.71 5.70
CA ALA A 104 29.23 9.09 4.94
C ALA A 104 29.16 8.53 3.53
N ARG A 105 29.74 9.27 2.58
CA ARG A 105 30.00 8.74 1.23
C ARG A 105 31.15 7.74 1.32
N SER A 106 30.93 6.52 0.86
CA SER A 106 31.98 5.49 0.78
C SER A 106 32.37 5.26 -0.68
N LYS A 107 33.56 5.72 -1.08
CA LYS A 107 34.12 5.41 -2.41
C LYS A 107 34.53 3.95 -2.49
N ASP A 108 35.10 3.42 -1.42
CA ASP A 108 35.57 2.05 -1.32
C ASP A 108 34.44 1.03 -1.55
N PHE A 109 33.19 1.34 -1.16
CA PHE A 109 32.06 0.44 -1.36
C PHE A 109 31.63 0.28 -2.84
N PHE A 110 32.12 1.14 -3.74
CA PHE A 110 31.95 0.95 -5.19
C PHE A 110 32.80 -0.20 -5.71
N ASP A 111 33.91 -0.51 -5.04
CA ASP A 111 34.82 -1.59 -5.41
C ASP A 111 34.47 -2.90 -4.70
N TYR A 112 34.72 -4.02 -5.38
CA TYR A 112 34.49 -5.36 -4.81
C TYR A 112 35.30 -5.58 -3.53
N GLU A 113 36.56 -5.11 -3.48
CA GLU A 113 37.41 -5.27 -2.30
C GLU A 113 36.90 -4.48 -1.08
N GLY A 114 36.24 -3.33 -1.28
CA GLY A 114 35.57 -2.63 -0.19
C GLY A 114 34.36 -3.41 0.32
N ARG A 115 33.52 -3.92 -0.59
CA ARG A 115 32.36 -4.75 -0.19
C ARG A 115 32.78 -6.07 0.46
N LYS A 116 33.87 -6.68 0.01
CA LYS A 116 34.44 -7.88 0.64
C LYS A 116 34.91 -7.62 2.06
N ARG A 117 35.58 -6.49 2.33
CA ARG A 117 35.94 -6.08 3.70
C ARG A 117 34.70 -5.84 4.57
N ALA A 118 33.69 -5.16 4.04
CA ALA A 118 32.41 -5.00 4.72
C ALA A 118 31.75 -6.35 5.06
N TYR A 119 31.79 -7.32 4.14
CA TYR A 119 31.27 -8.67 4.38
C TYR A 119 32.06 -9.44 5.44
N GLN A 120 33.39 -9.27 5.48
CA GLN A 120 34.23 -9.85 6.53
C GLN A 120 33.83 -9.33 7.91
N ASN A 121 33.72 -8.01 8.08
CA ASN A 121 33.28 -7.42 9.35
C ASN A 121 31.86 -7.85 9.74
N LEU A 122 30.96 -7.95 8.77
CA LEU A 122 29.58 -8.45 8.97
C LEU A 122 29.60 -9.91 9.47
N SER A 123 30.44 -10.75 8.87
CA SER A 123 30.60 -12.15 9.25
C SER A 123 31.23 -12.30 10.64
N GLU A 124 32.20 -11.44 10.99
CA GLU A 124 32.84 -11.42 12.33
C GLU A 124 31.85 -11.09 13.46
N HIS A 125 30.77 -10.36 13.16
CA HIS A 125 29.73 -10.02 14.13
C HIS A 125 28.54 -11.00 14.14
N ASP A 126 28.60 -12.05 13.33
CA ASP A 126 27.52 -13.03 13.12
C ASP A 126 26.20 -12.38 12.70
N PHE A 127 26.22 -11.39 11.80
CA PHE A 127 24.97 -10.77 11.32
C PHE A 127 24.25 -11.67 10.32
N ASP A 128 22.95 -11.84 10.54
CA ASP A 128 22.07 -12.64 9.69
C ASP A 128 21.46 -11.81 8.55
N ALA A 129 21.31 -10.49 8.76
CA ALA A 129 20.72 -9.58 7.80
C ALA A 129 21.20 -8.12 7.96
N LEU A 130 20.93 -7.31 6.94
CA LEU A 130 21.24 -5.89 6.92
C LEU A 130 19.98 -5.06 6.65
N VAL A 131 19.74 -4.03 7.45
CA VAL A 131 18.72 -3.01 7.19
C VAL A 131 19.42 -1.70 6.83
N THR A 132 19.08 -1.14 5.68
CA THR A 132 19.68 0.08 5.15
C THR A 132 18.61 1.16 5.02
N ILE A 133 18.88 2.36 5.53
CA ILE A 133 17.99 3.53 5.36
C ILE A 133 18.72 4.55 4.49
N GLY A 134 18.12 4.94 3.37
CA GLY A 134 18.75 5.90 2.46
C GLY A 134 18.05 6.03 1.11
N GLY A 135 18.75 6.63 0.16
CA GLY A 135 18.28 6.82 -1.22
C GLY A 135 18.76 5.76 -2.20
N ASP A 136 18.60 6.02 -3.50
CA ASP A 136 18.99 5.12 -4.60
C ASP A 136 20.44 4.61 -4.53
N GLY A 137 21.38 5.47 -4.17
CA GLY A 137 22.79 5.08 -4.02
C GLY A 137 22.98 4.04 -2.91
N THR A 138 22.19 4.14 -1.84
CA THR A 138 22.18 3.15 -0.76
C THR A 138 21.62 1.83 -1.26
N PHE A 139 20.48 1.84 -1.93
CA PHE A 139 19.84 0.61 -2.42
C PHE A 139 20.68 -0.08 -3.50
N THR A 140 21.33 0.68 -4.37
CA THR A 140 22.28 0.14 -5.35
C THR A 140 23.44 -0.58 -4.67
N GLY A 141 23.97 -0.02 -3.57
CA GLY A 141 24.99 -0.66 -2.76
C GLY A 141 24.50 -1.95 -2.11
N ALA A 142 23.32 -1.91 -1.48
CA ALA A 142 22.65 -3.04 -0.85
C ALA A 142 22.43 -4.20 -1.83
N MET A 143 21.84 -3.94 -3.00
CA MET A 143 21.57 -4.97 -4.01
C MET A 143 22.84 -5.64 -4.53
N LYS A 144 23.92 -4.87 -4.74
CA LYS A 144 25.22 -5.44 -5.14
C LYS A 144 25.80 -6.31 -4.04
N PHE A 145 25.74 -5.85 -2.80
CA PHE A 145 26.25 -6.56 -1.64
C PHE A 145 25.50 -7.88 -1.41
N GLU A 146 24.17 -7.86 -1.46
CA GLU A 146 23.33 -9.08 -1.40
C GLU A 146 23.65 -10.04 -2.53
N LYS A 147 23.73 -9.55 -3.78
CA LYS A 147 24.03 -10.40 -4.94
C LYS A 147 25.38 -11.10 -4.86
N GLU A 148 26.39 -10.42 -4.31
CA GLU A 148 27.76 -10.93 -4.21
C GLU A 148 27.96 -11.87 -3.03
N PHE A 149 27.34 -11.58 -1.88
CA PHE A 149 27.63 -12.26 -0.61
C PHE A 149 26.43 -13.01 -0.02
N GLY A 150 25.25 -12.90 -0.61
CA GLY A 150 24.03 -13.61 -0.19
C GLY A 150 23.46 -13.15 1.15
N VAL A 151 23.79 -11.93 1.61
CA VAL A 151 23.29 -11.38 2.87
C VAL A 151 21.91 -10.76 2.63
N PRO A 152 20.83 -11.28 3.26
CA PRO A 152 19.50 -10.69 3.16
C PRO A 152 19.54 -9.22 3.56
N THR A 153 19.06 -8.35 2.68
CA THR A 153 19.12 -6.91 2.88
C THR A 153 17.79 -6.26 2.57
N ILE A 154 17.28 -5.43 3.50
CA ILE A 154 16.09 -4.62 3.29
C ILE A 154 16.45 -3.13 3.25
N GLY A 155 15.89 -2.43 2.26
CA GLY A 155 16.02 -1.00 2.07
C GLY A 155 14.79 -0.24 2.57
N ILE A 156 15.00 0.80 3.39
CA ILE A 156 13.99 1.75 3.83
C ILE A 156 14.25 3.10 3.12
N PRO A 157 13.26 3.64 2.38
CA PRO A 157 13.44 4.83 1.55
C PRO A 157 13.58 6.10 2.39
N GLY A 158 14.82 6.53 2.65
CA GLY A 158 15.17 7.73 3.41
C GLY A 158 15.83 8.78 2.53
N THR A 159 15.02 9.65 1.93
CA THR A 159 15.47 10.77 1.08
C THR A 159 14.39 11.85 1.05
N ILE A 160 14.78 13.10 0.85
CA ILE A 160 13.82 14.20 0.62
C ILE A 160 13.38 14.29 -0.85
N ASP A 161 14.14 13.69 -1.77
CA ASP A 161 14.00 13.89 -3.21
C ASP A 161 12.72 13.22 -3.79
N ASN A 162 12.11 12.30 -3.03
CA ASN A 162 10.95 11.48 -3.43
C ASN A 162 11.13 10.71 -4.75
N ASP A 163 12.37 10.31 -5.05
CA ASP A 163 12.81 9.75 -6.33
C ASP A 163 12.99 8.22 -6.31
N ILE A 164 12.50 7.52 -5.28
CA ILE A 164 12.68 6.08 -5.12
C ILE A 164 11.50 5.30 -5.70
N PHE A 165 11.78 4.40 -6.64
CA PHE A 165 10.76 3.52 -7.23
C PHE A 165 10.15 2.55 -6.20
N GLY A 166 8.83 2.36 -6.24
CA GLY A 166 8.10 1.41 -5.40
C GLY A 166 7.50 1.99 -4.11
N THR A 167 7.62 3.31 -3.90
CA THR A 167 6.90 4.03 -2.84
C THR A 167 6.35 5.34 -3.38
N ASP A 168 5.16 5.74 -2.93
CA ASP A 168 4.59 7.04 -3.29
C ASP A 168 5.25 8.19 -2.52
N ASN A 169 5.72 7.90 -1.30
CA ASN A 169 6.38 8.87 -0.42
C ASN A 169 7.65 8.27 0.21
N THR A 170 8.73 9.04 0.24
CA THR A 170 9.99 8.73 0.93
C THR A 170 10.07 9.45 2.27
N ILE A 171 10.81 8.88 3.22
CA ILE A 171 10.97 9.48 4.55
C ILE A 171 11.78 10.77 4.45
N GLY A 172 11.15 11.87 4.84
CA GLY A 172 11.70 13.22 4.86
C GLY A 172 11.11 14.12 3.77
N TYR A 173 10.35 13.56 2.82
CA TYR A 173 9.73 14.33 1.75
C TYR A 173 8.71 15.34 2.30
N ASP A 174 7.79 14.91 3.16
CA ASP A 174 6.77 15.79 3.73
C ASP A 174 7.41 16.90 4.60
N THR A 175 8.43 16.56 5.38
CA THR A 175 9.16 17.56 6.18
C THR A 175 9.90 18.57 5.31
N ALA A 176 10.50 18.14 4.20
CA ALA A 176 11.11 19.05 3.23
C ALA A 176 10.08 20.00 2.62
N LEU A 177 8.89 19.49 2.21
CA LEU A 177 7.79 20.32 1.70
C LEU A 177 7.36 21.39 2.71
N ASN A 178 7.19 21.01 3.98
CA ASN A 178 6.83 21.95 5.04
C ASN A 178 7.92 22.99 5.28
N THR A 179 9.20 22.59 5.21
CA THR A 179 10.33 23.52 5.33
C THR A 179 10.35 24.55 4.20
N VAL A 180 10.09 24.13 2.96
CA VAL A 180 9.97 25.05 1.81
C VAL A 180 8.79 25.98 2.03
N MET A 181 7.63 25.45 2.39
CA MET A 181 6.41 26.23 2.61
C MET A 181 6.63 27.30 3.70
N GLU A 182 7.21 26.94 4.85
CA GLU A 182 7.52 27.89 5.91
C GLU A 182 8.49 29.00 5.46
N ALA A 183 9.48 28.67 4.63
CA ALA A 183 10.39 29.65 4.07
C ALA A 183 9.67 30.59 3.09
N VAL A 184 8.82 30.04 2.23
CA VAL A 184 8.03 30.78 1.25
C VAL A 184 7.02 31.72 1.93
N ASP A 185 6.39 31.29 3.03
CA ASP A 185 5.47 32.11 3.81
C ASP A 185 6.20 33.29 4.46
N LYS A 186 7.37 33.05 5.07
CA LYS A 186 8.22 34.14 5.61
C LYS A 186 8.67 35.12 4.53
N ILE A 187 8.98 34.63 3.33
CA ILE A 187 9.31 35.48 2.17
C ILE A 187 8.09 36.31 1.77
N ARG A 188 6.89 35.70 1.74
CA ARG A 188 5.63 36.35 1.36
C ARG A 188 5.26 37.52 2.25
N ASP A 189 5.46 37.41 3.56
CA ASP A 189 5.20 38.50 4.52
C ASP A 189 6.02 39.76 4.19
N THR A 190 7.21 39.60 3.59
CA THR A 190 8.05 40.72 3.14
C THR A 190 7.76 41.18 1.71
N ALA A 191 6.99 40.38 0.95
CA ALA A 191 6.67 40.62 -0.46
C ALA A 191 5.44 41.53 -0.62
N THR A 192 4.45 41.44 0.28
CA THR A 192 3.20 42.22 0.22
C THR A 192 3.39 43.74 0.36
N SER A 193 4.58 44.20 0.79
CA SER A 193 4.90 45.62 0.98
C SER A 193 5.52 46.32 -0.24
N HIS A 194 5.99 45.60 -1.26
CA HIS A 194 6.69 46.15 -2.43
C HIS A 194 6.41 45.32 -3.69
N GLN A 195 6.50 45.88 -4.91
CA GLN A 195 6.39 45.12 -6.18
C GLN A 195 7.60 44.19 -6.40
N ARG A 196 7.70 43.11 -5.62
CA ARG A 196 8.82 42.16 -5.62
C ARG A 196 8.45 40.85 -6.30
N LEU A 197 9.43 40.25 -6.95
CA LEU A 197 9.35 38.91 -7.53
C LEU A 197 10.45 38.04 -6.93
N PHE A 198 10.07 36.92 -6.31
CA PHE A 198 10.98 36.02 -5.62
C PHE A 198 11.15 34.73 -6.39
N PHE A 199 12.39 34.38 -6.68
CA PHE A 199 12.79 33.05 -7.12
C PHE A 199 13.27 32.25 -5.92
N VAL A 200 12.65 31.09 -5.68
CA VAL A 200 13.02 30.20 -4.58
C VAL A 200 13.54 28.89 -5.16
N GLU A 201 14.83 28.62 -4.96
CA GLU A 201 15.44 27.36 -5.36
C GLU A 201 15.23 26.30 -4.28
N VAL A 202 14.67 25.16 -4.68
CA VAL A 202 14.40 24.01 -3.82
C VAL A 202 15.21 22.81 -4.28
N MET A 203 15.48 21.89 -3.35
CA MET A 203 16.20 20.65 -3.67
C MET A 203 15.30 19.67 -4.45
N GLY A 204 15.87 18.56 -4.89
CA GLY A 204 15.14 17.49 -5.58
C GLY A 204 15.99 16.70 -6.56
N ARG A 205 17.28 17.04 -6.70
CA ARG A 205 18.20 16.48 -7.70
C ARG A 205 17.56 16.50 -9.09
N ASP A 206 17.31 15.33 -9.69
CA ASP A 206 16.73 15.20 -11.03
C ASP A 206 15.19 15.10 -11.01
N ALA A 207 14.55 15.24 -9.84
CA ALA A 207 13.12 15.13 -9.63
C ALA A 207 12.48 16.46 -9.18
N GLY A 208 11.34 16.78 -9.77
CA GLY A 208 10.57 17.99 -9.53
C GLY A 208 9.57 17.91 -8.38
N PHE A 209 9.50 16.81 -7.63
CA PHE A 209 8.43 16.59 -6.65
C PHE A 209 8.38 17.64 -5.53
N ILE A 210 9.53 18.09 -5.02
CA ILE A 210 9.57 19.14 -3.98
C ILE A 210 9.05 20.45 -4.58
N ALA A 211 9.58 20.86 -5.73
CA ALA A 211 9.19 22.09 -6.42
C ALA A 211 7.71 22.12 -6.79
N LEU A 212 7.20 21.02 -7.35
CA LEU A 212 5.80 20.89 -7.74
C LEU A 212 4.85 21.04 -6.55
N ASN A 213 5.01 20.20 -5.52
CA ASN A 213 4.07 20.21 -4.40
C ASN A 213 4.23 21.44 -3.50
N SER A 214 5.45 21.93 -3.27
CA SER A 214 5.65 23.17 -2.52
C SER A 214 5.15 24.41 -3.29
N GLY A 215 5.30 24.41 -4.62
CA GLY A 215 4.77 25.46 -5.48
C GLY A 215 3.24 25.49 -5.50
N ILE A 216 2.59 24.33 -5.56
CA ILE A 216 1.12 24.22 -5.43
C ILE A 216 0.67 24.68 -4.05
N ALA A 217 1.28 24.15 -2.99
CA ALA A 217 0.91 24.45 -1.60
C ALA A 217 1.07 25.93 -1.26
N SER A 218 2.14 26.56 -1.76
CA SER A 218 2.35 28.00 -1.58
C SER A 218 1.54 28.85 -2.57
N GLY A 219 0.98 28.30 -3.64
CA GLY A 219 0.30 29.09 -4.67
C GLY A 219 1.25 29.94 -5.51
N ALA A 220 2.41 29.38 -5.85
CA ALA A 220 3.39 29.96 -6.76
C ALA A 220 2.74 30.43 -8.08
N ILE A 221 3.33 31.44 -8.71
CA ILE A 221 2.88 31.91 -10.03
C ILE A 221 3.34 30.96 -11.13
N GLU A 222 4.50 30.35 -10.92
CA GLU A 222 5.16 29.47 -11.86
C GLU A 222 6.04 28.47 -11.09
N ILE A 223 6.14 27.26 -11.63
CA ILE A 223 6.92 26.18 -11.04
C ILE A 223 7.78 25.57 -12.15
N LEU A 224 9.09 25.61 -11.97
CA LEU A 224 10.05 25.09 -12.93
C LEU A 224 10.62 23.76 -12.42
N ILE A 225 10.36 22.69 -13.18
CA ILE A 225 10.74 21.33 -12.84
C ILE A 225 11.40 20.61 -14.03
N PRO A 226 12.36 19.70 -13.77
CA PRO A 226 13.13 19.03 -14.82
C PRO A 226 12.31 18.15 -15.76
N GLU A 227 11.11 17.71 -15.33
CA GLU A 227 10.21 16.85 -16.11
C GLU A 227 9.45 17.62 -17.19
N THR A 228 9.34 18.95 -17.07
CA THR A 228 8.58 19.79 -18.00
C THR A 228 9.50 20.69 -18.81
N LYS A 229 9.21 20.79 -20.11
CA LYS A 229 9.84 21.81 -20.96
C LYS A 229 8.98 23.05 -20.93
N TYR A 230 9.61 24.20 -20.76
CA TYR A 230 8.98 25.50 -20.92
C TYR A 230 9.80 26.35 -21.88
N ASN A 231 9.17 27.38 -22.45
CA ASN A 231 9.88 28.41 -23.20
C ASN A 231 9.80 29.74 -22.43
N MET A 232 10.76 30.63 -22.70
CA MET A 232 10.87 31.89 -21.96
C MET A 232 9.67 32.83 -22.16
N GLU A 233 9.03 32.80 -23.33
CA GLU A 233 7.85 33.63 -23.58
C GLU A 233 6.63 33.15 -22.79
N GLU A 234 6.43 31.85 -22.66
CA GLU A 234 5.38 31.24 -21.84
C GLU A 234 5.59 31.58 -20.36
N PHE A 235 6.82 31.44 -19.88
CA PHE A 235 7.22 31.85 -18.53
C PHE A 235 6.90 33.34 -18.26
N PHE A 236 7.29 34.24 -19.17
CA PHE A 236 6.98 35.67 -19.03
C PHE A 236 5.47 35.97 -19.12
N SER A 237 4.74 35.27 -19.99
CA SER A 237 3.29 35.40 -20.12
C SER A 237 2.56 35.01 -18.83
N ASN A 238 3.03 33.97 -18.13
CA ASN A 238 2.44 33.53 -16.87
C ASN A 238 2.68 34.55 -15.74
N ILE A 239 3.85 35.20 -15.72
CA ILE A 239 4.13 36.33 -14.82
C ILE A 239 3.18 37.51 -15.10
N GLU A 240 3.02 37.91 -16.36
CA GLU A 240 2.09 39.00 -16.75
C GLU A 240 0.65 38.69 -16.35
N LYS A 241 0.17 37.47 -16.61
CA LYS A 241 -1.19 37.03 -16.24
C LYS A 241 -1.42 37.06 -14.74
N GLY A 242 -0.44 36.65 -13.93
CA GLY A 242 -0.58 36.69 -12.48
C GLY A 242 -0.60 38.11 -11.93
N ALA A 243 0.19 39.02 -12.51
CA ALA A 243 0.15 40.44 -12.18
C ALA A 243 -1.22 41.07 -12.48
N ILE A 244 -1.79 40.78 -13.66
CA ILE A 244 -3.12 41.29 -14.08
C ILE A 244 -4.24 40.78 -13.15
N LYS A 245 -4.16 39.52 -12.71
CA LYS A 245 -5.14 38.92 -11.78
C LYS A 245 -5.01 39.42 -10.34
N GLY A 246 -4.10 40.36 -10.06
CA GLY A 246 -3.91 40.93 -8.72
C GLY A 246 -3.34 39.92 -7.71
N LYS A 247 -2.60 38.90 -8.16
CA LYS A 247 -1.87 38.03 -7.22
C LYS A 247 -0.89 38.88 -6.44
N ILE A 248 -1.05 38.89 -5.11
CA ILE A 248 -0.24 39.69 -4.19
C ILE A 248 1.18 39.09 -4.02
N SER A 249 1.33 37.78 -4.24
CA SER A 249 2.61 37.05 -4.13
C SER A 249 3.17 36.64 -5.50
N ASN A 250 4.24 37.30 -5.94
CA ASN A 250 4.99 36.92 -7.16
C ASN A 250 6.13 35.98 -6.77
N ILE A 251 5.83 34.70 -6.60
CA ILE A 251 6.80 33.67 -6.20
C ILE A 251 6.92 32.62 -7.30
N VAL A 252 8.15 32.38 -7.75
CA VAL A 252 8.53 31.32 -8.69
C VAL A 252 9.33 30.28 -7.93
N ILE A 253 8.89 29.02 -7.95
CA ILE A 253 9.64 27.91 -7.37
C ILE A 253 10.46 27.23 -8.47
N VAL A 254 11.73 26.97 -8.20
CA VAL A 254 12.67 26.39 -9.17
C VAL A 254 13.33 25.16 -8.53
N ALA A 255 13.21 24.00 -9.16
CA ALA A 255 13.97 22.81 -8.75
C ALA A 255 15.46 22.98 -9.07
N GLU A 256 16.35 22.53 -8.18
CA GLU A 256 17.81 22.58 -8.39
C GLU A 256 18.28 21.82 -9.64
N GLY A 257 17.52 20.82 -10.08
CA GLY A 257 17.78 20.03 -11.28
C GLY A 257 17.31 20.65 -12.59
N GLU A 258 16.78 21.87 -12.56
CA GLU A 258 16.26 22.52 -13.78
C GLU A 258 17.37 22.67 -14.83
N LYS A 259 17.12 22.16 -16.03
CA LYS A 259 18.15 21.98 -17.08
C LYS A 259 18.20 23.12 -18.07
N ASN A 260 17.13 23.92 -18.19
CA ASN A 260 17.05 24.95 -19.22
C ASN A 260 17.93 26.16 -18.90
N THR A 261 17.93 26.63 -17.66
CA THR A 261 18.65 27.86 -17.25
C THR A 261 18.84 27.85 -15.73
N ASN A 262 19.96 28.37 -15.23
CA ASN A 262 20.17 28.51 -13.79
C ASN A 262 19.33 29.67 -13.21
N ILE A 263 19.10 29.65 -11.88
CA ILE A 263 18.25 30.64 -11.22
C ILE A 263 18.72 32.10 -11.37
N TYR A 264 20.03 32.33 -11.48
CA TYR A 264 20.61 33.68 -11.60
C TYR A 264 20.33 34.27 -12.97
N ASP A 265 20.55 33.48 -14.02
CA ASP A 265 20.27 33.89 -15.39
C ASP A 265 18.77 34.11 -15.59
N LEU A 266 17.92 33.25 -15.02
CA LEU A 266 16.47 33.41 -15.04
C LEU A 266 16.04 34.72 -14.38
N ALA A 267 16.61 35.03 -13.21
CA ALA A 267 16.33 36.27 -12.50
C ALA A 267 16.80 37.51 -13.29
N GLU A 268 17.96 37.46 -13.95
CA GLU A 268 18.47 38.56 -14.77
C GLU A 268 17.60 38.79 -16.01
N LEU A 269 17.22 37.73 -16.73
CA LEU A 269 16.33 37.80 -17.88
C LEU A 269 14.96 38.37 -17.49
N THR A 270 14.42 37.94 -16.35
CA THR A 270 13.15 38.46 -15.81
C THR A 270 13.25 39.94 -15.46
N LYS A 271 14.37 40.37 -14.85
CA LYS A 271 14.62 41.78 -14.53
C LYS A 271 14.71 42.66 -15.78
N LYS A 272 15.30 42.16 -16.87
CA LYS A 272 15.35 42.87 -18.16
C LYS A 272 13.97 43.02 -18.79
N ARG A 273 13.12 41.99 -18.72
CA ARG A 273 11.76 42.02 -19.27
C ARG A 273 10.79 42.86 -18.45
N PHE A 274 10.93 42.82 -17.12
CA PHE A 274 10.04 43.50 -16.18
C PHE A 274 10.81 44.39 -15.19
N PRO A 275 11.35 45.54 -15.63
CA PRO A 275 12.21 46.39 -14.81
C PRO A 275 11.49 47.07 -13.63
N SER A 276 10.15 47.06 -13.62
CA SER A 276 9.35 47.55 -12.49
C SER A 276 9.36 46.60 -11.28
N TYR A 277 9.68 45.32 -11.47
CA TYR A 277 9.77 44.37 -10.37
C TYR A 277 11.17 44.37 -9.75
N GLU A 278 11.20 44.38 -8.42
CA GLU A 278 12.43 44.09 -7.69
C GLU A 278 12.59 42.57 -7.55
N THR A 279 13.47 41.99 -8.36
CA THR A 279 13.78 40.55 -8.34
C THR A 279 14.67 40.19 -7.15
N ARG A 280 14.33 39.10 -6.46
CA ARG A 280 15.09 38.50 -5.36
C ARG A 280 15.24 37.00 -5.56
N ILE A 281 16.37 36.45 -5.12
CA ILE A 281 16.67 35.02 -5.18
C ILE A 281 16.84 34.50 -3.75
N SER A 282 16.28 33.33 -3.46
CA SER A 282 16.42 32.63 -2.19
C SER A 282 16.73 31.16 -2.47
N ILE A 283 17.95 30.74 -2.14
CA ILE A 283 18.38 29.34 -2.29
C ILE A 283 18.25 28.69 -0.92
N LEU A 284 17.28 27.78 -0.76
CA LEU A 284 17.05 27.14 0.53
C LEU A 284 18.13 26.11 0.86
N GLY A 285 18.57 25.37 -0.15
CA GLY A 285 19.63 24.36 -0.03
C GLY A 285 19.37 23.38 1.12
N HIS A 286 20.42 23.09 1.89
CA HIS A 286 20.44 22.04 2.92
C HIS A 286 19.49 22.28 4.10
N MET A 287 18.88 23.47 4.24
CA MET A 287 17.84 23.68 5.25
C MET A 287 16.68 22.67 5.11
N GLN A 288 16.40 22.22 3.89
CA GLN A 288 15.35 21.25 3.56
C GLN A 288 15.63 19.83 4.08
N ARG A 289 16.88 19.51 4.42
CA ARG A 289 17.28 18.19 4.98
C ARG A 289 17.25 18.16 6.51
N GLY A 290 17.27 19.34 7.13
CA GLY A 290 17.27 19.51 8.58
C GLY A 290 15.86 19.64 9.16
N GLY A 291 15.80 19.79 10.48
CA GLY A 291 14.54 20.00 11.19
C GLY A 291 13.91 18.73 11.75
N SER A 292 12.98 18.92 12.68
CA SER A 292 12.21 17.81 13.27
C SER A 292 11.28 17.22 12.20
N PRO A 293 11.22 15.90 12.02
CA PRO A 293 10.27 15.30 11.11
C PRO A 293 8.83 15.63 11.51
N THR A 294 7.98 15.83 10.51
CA THR A 294 6.54 16.01 10.66
C THR A 294 5.87 14.74 11.19
N CYS A 295 4.57 14.83 11.49
CA CYS A 295 3.79 13.65 11.88
C CYS A 295 3.81 12.57 10.78
N ALA A 296 3.64 12.97 9.52
CA ALA A 296 3.60 12.06 8.38
C ALA A 296 4.91 11.27 8.27
N ASP A 297 6.07 11.94 8.29
CA ASP A 297 7.36 11.28 8.20
C ASP A 297 7.66 10.39 9.41
N ARG A 298 7.28 10.78 10.64
CA ARG A 298 7.46 9.93 11.83
C ARG A 298 6.64 8.65 11.74
N VAL A 299 5.39 8.75 11.30
CA VAL A 299 4.48 7.59 11.16
C VAL A 299 4.96 6.68 10.03
N LEU A 300 5.27 7.25 8.86
CA LEU A 300 5.79 6.51 7.71
C LEU A 300 7.08 5.76 8.07
N ALA A 301 8.06 6.46 8.65
CA ALA A 301 9.32 5.88 9.05
C ALA A 301 9.17 4.76 10.09
N SER A 302 8.26 4.94 11.06
CA SER A 302 7.98 3.90 12.06
C SER A 302 7.36 2.65 11.43
N ARG A 303 6.39 2.83 10.53
CA ARG A 303 5.72 1.72 9.82
C ARG A 303 6.71 0.96 8.92
N LEU A 304 7.55 1.67 8.17
CA LEU A 304 8.58 1.06 7.33
C LEU A 304 9.65 0.36 8.17
N GLY A 305 10.00 0.89 9.34
CA GLY A 305 10.91 0.22 10.27
C GLY A 305 10.36 -1.10 10.82
N VAL A 306 9.06 -1.17 11.11
CA VAL A 306 8.37 -2.42 11.49
C VAL A 306 8.34 -3.38 10.31
N ALA A 307 7.83 -2.93 9.16
CA ALA A 307 7.71 -3.74 7.96
C ALA A 307 9.06 -4.28 7.44
N ALA A 308 10.16 -3.58 7.70
CA ALA A 308 11.49 -4.09 7.34
C ALA A 308 11.92 -5.28 8.21
N ILE A 309 11.53 -5.34 9.48
CA ILE A 309 11.81 -6.50 10.31
C ILE A 309 10.82 -7.63 10.00
N ASP A 310 9.53 -7.30 9.87
CA ASP A 310 8.52 -8.27 9.47
C ASP A 310 8.89 -8.90 8.13
N GLY A 311 9.30 -8.10 7.13
CA GLY A 311 9.75 -8.60 5.83
C GLY A 311 10.97 -9.54 5.90
N LEU A 312 11.94 -9.27 6.78
CA LEU A 312 13.07 -10.18 7.02
C LEU A 312 12.63 -11.49 7.68
N LEU A 313 11.60 -11.45 8.52
CA LEU A 313 11.02 -12.65 9.16
C LEU A 313 10.07 -13.40 8.22
N GLU A 314 9.42 -12.68 7.31
CA GLU A 314 8.38 -13.13 6.37
C GLU A 314 8.93 -13.55 5.00
N GLU A 315 10.25 -13.67 4.80
CA GLU A 315 10.88 -14.30 3.60
C GLU A 315 10.58 -15.82 3.46
N SER A 316 9.37 -16.23 3.82
CA SER A 316 8.78 -17.55 3.77
C SER A 316 8.89 -18.21 2.39
N PHE A 317 8.83 -17.43 1.31
CA PHE A 317 8.97 -17.95 -0.06
C PHE A 317 10.37 -18.46 -0.42
N ASN A 318 11.40 -18.05 0.32
CA ASN A 318 12.79 -18.48 0.11
C ASN A 318 13.35 -19.36 1.25
N ARG A 319 12.51 -19.71 2.24
CA ARG A 319 12.86 -20.65 3.32
C ARG A 319 13.28 -21.99 2.71
N LYS A 320 14.57 -22.34 2.81
CA LYS A 320 15.09 -23.66 2.40
C LYS A 320 14.77 -24.75 3.41
N ASP A 321 14.30 -24.37 4.59
CA ASP A 321 13.92 -25.24 5.70
C ASP A 321 12.42 -25.59 5.73
N ILE A 322 11.60 -24.92 4.92
CA ILE A 322 10.18 -25.24 4.75
C ILE A 322 9.96 -25.80 3.34
N GLU A 323 9.37 -26.98 3.26
CA GLU A 323 8.94 -27.59 2.02
C GLU A 323 7.42 -27.78 2.03
N VAL A 324 6.74 -27.19 1.05
CA VAL A 324 5.30 -27.43 0.84
C VAL A 324 5.17 -28.73 0.05
N VAL A 325 4.87 -29.82 0.74
CA VAL A 325 4.79 -31.17 0.14
C VAL A 325 3.37 -31.57 -0.26
N GLY A 326 2.36 -30.91 0.31
CA GLY A 326 0.96 -31.22 0.03
C GLY A 326 0.01 -30.05 0.29
N ILE A 327 -1.04 -29.98 -0.52
CA ILE A 327 -2.15 -29.05 -0.42
C ILE A 327 -3.44 -29.89 -0.43
N ASN A 328 -4.33 -29.64 0.52
CA ASN A 328 -5.71 -30.12 0.43
C ASN A 328 -6.63 -28.94 0.25
N ASP A 329 -7.28 -28.88 -0.91
CA ASP A 329 -8.29 -27.88 -1.19
C ASP A 329 -9.35 -28.53 -2.08
N LEU A 330 -10.62 -28.19 -1.85
CA LEU A 330 -11.74 -28.74 -2.62
C LEU A 330 -11.84 -28.14 -4.02
N ILE A 331 -11.02 -27.12 -4.31
CA ILE A 331 -10.96 -26.43 -5.59
C ILE A 331 -10.03 -27.19 -6.56
N ASP A 332 -10.29 -27.05 -7.87
CA ASP A 332 -9.51 -27.71 -8.91
C ASP A 332 -8.06 -27.15 -9.02
N PRO A 333 -7.06 -28.00 -9.36
CA PRO A 333 -5.66 -27.58 -9.45
C PRO A 333 -5.38 -26.48 -10.47
N ASP A 334 -6.12 -26.42 -11.58
CA ASP A 334 -6.00 -25.38 -12.60
C ASP A 334 -6.31 -23.99 -12.04
N TYR A 335 -7.25 -23.91 -11.10
CA TYR A 335 -7.58 -22.71 -10.39
C TYR A 335 -6.53 -22.33 -9.34
N MET A 336 -5.93 -23.29 -8.66
CA MET A 336 -4.79 -23.04 -7.75
C MET A 336 -3.62 -22.40 -8.50
N VAL A 337 -3.33 -22.88 -9.72
CA VAL A 337 -2.33 -22.27 -10.62
C VAL A 337 -2.67 -20.81 -10.92
N TYR A 338 -3.94 -20.52 -11.23
CA TYR A 338 -4.39 -19.17 -11.50
C TYR A 338 -4.23 -18.25 -10.28
N MET A 339 -4.67 -18.70 -9.10
CA MET A 339 -4.58 -17.93 -7.87
C MET A 339 -3.15 -17.59 -7.49
N LEU A 340 -2.24 -18.56 -7.59
CA LEU A 340 -0.83 -18.30 -7.33
C LEU A 340 -0.24 -17.32 -8.34
N LYS A 341 -0.55 -17.47 -9.65
CA LYS A 341 -0.05 -16.53 -10.69
C LYS A 341 -0.51 -15.09 -10.49
N TYR A 342 -1.75 -14.89 -10.05
CA TYR A 342 -2.42 -13.59 -10.03
C TYR A 342 -2.80 -13.12 -8.63
N ASP A 343 -1.93 -13.37 -7.66
CA ASP A 343 -2.12 -12.96 -6.27
C ASP A 343 -2.19 -11.41 -6.14
N SER A 344 -3.23 -10.93 -5.45
CA SER A 344 -3.47 -9.49 -5.21
C SER A 344 -2.80 -8.95 -3.96
N THR A 345 -2.43 -9.81 -3.02
CA THR A 345 -1.89 -9.46 -1.71
C THR A 345 -0.37 -9.35 -1.78
N HIS A 346 0.27 -10.34 -2.38
CA HIS A 346 1.72 -10.46 -2.53
C HIS A 346 2.20 -10.13 -3.96
N GLY A 347 1.26 -9.83 -4.86
CA GLY A 347 1.54 -9.50 -6.26
C GLY A 347 1.73 -10.73 -7.16
N ARG A 348 1.94 -10.50 -8.45
CA ARG A 348 2.07 -11.60 -9.43
C ARG A 348 3.24 -12.51 -9.08
N PHE A 349 2.98 -13.82 -9.04
CA PHE A 349 4.02 -14.81 -8.81
C PHE A 349 5.04 -14.78 -9.95
N LYS A 350 6.31 -14.59 -9.58
CA LYS A 350 7.42 -14.41 -10.52
C LYS A 350 7.99 -15.73 -11.07
N GLY A 351 7.58 -16.86 -10.50
CA GLY A 351 8.02 -18.19 -10.90
C GLY A 351 7.09 -18.87 -11.90
N GLU A 352 7.46 -20.09 -12.28
CA GLU A 352 6.61 -20.95 -13.11
C GLU A 352 5.66 -21.76 -12.22
N VAL A 353 4.39 -21.81 -12.60
CA VAL A 353 3.43 -22.71 -11.97
C VAL A 353 2.53 -23.37 -13.01
N SER A 354 2.40 -24.69 -12.87
CA SER A 354 1.56 -25.58 -13.67
C SER A 354 0.99 -26.68 -12.77
N PHE A 355 0.26 -27.63 -13.34
CA PHE A 355 -0.28 -28.77 -12.61
C PHE A 355 -0.24 -30.04 -13.48
N ASP A 356 -0.18 -31.19 -12.82
CA ASP A 356 -0.47 -32.52 -13.39
C ASP A 356 -1.64 -33.16 -12.61
N GLU A 357 -2.02 -34.40 -12.93
CA GLU A 357 -3.23 -35.05 -12.40
C GLU A 357 -3.40 -34.94 -10.87
N ASN A 358 -2.32 -35.09 -10.11
CA ASN A 358 -2.37 -35.09 -8.65
C ASN A 358 -1.38 -34.11 -8.01
N HIS A 359 -0.76 -33.22 -8.78
CA HIS A 359 0.25 -32.30 -8.27
C HIS A 359 0.13 -30.89 -8.84
N LEU A 360 0.37 -29.91 -7.98
CA LEU A 360 0.77 -28.57 -8.39
C LEU A 360 2.28 -28.58 -8.62
N ILE A 361 2.75 -28.03 -9.73
CA ILE A 361 4.17 -27.93 -10.06
C ILE A 361 4.58 -26.46 -9.94
N VAL A 362 5.36 -26.12 -8.92
CA VAL A 362 5.81 -24.74 -8.67
C VAL A 362 7.33 -24.69 -8.77
N ASN A 363 7.87 -23.94 -9.73
CA ASN A 363 9.30 -23.87 -10.04
C ASN A 363 9.96 -25.25 -10.19
N GLY A 364 9.25 -26.18 -10.86
CA GLY A 364 9.69 -27.56 -11.08
C GLY A 364 9.51 -28.52 -9.89
N ARG A 365 9.04 -28.04 -8.72
CA ARG A 365 8.75 -28.90 -7.55
C ARG A 365 7.32 -29.42 -7.59
N LYS A 366 7.12 -30.71 -7.35
CA LYS A 366 5.80 -31.34 -7.29
C LYS A 366 5.24 -31.28 -5.87
N ILE A 367 4.04 -30.74 -5.75
CA ILE A 367 3.29 -30.61 -4.49
C ILE A 367 2.02 -31.42 -4.65
N ARG A 368 1.78 -32.44 -3.80
CA ARG A 368 0.59 -33.29 -3.92
C ARG A 368 -0.67 -32.46 -3.65
N VAL A 369 -1.64 -32.50 -4.55
CA VAL A 369 -2.94 -31.88 -4.35
C VAL A 369 -3.98 -32.95 -4.05
N THR A 370 -4.80 -32.69 -3.04
CA THR A 370 -5.94 -33.54 -2.66
C THR A 370 -7.18 -32.67 -2.49
N ASN A 371 -8.36 -33.27 -2.63
CA ASN A 371 -9.66 -32.59 -2.54
C ASN A 371 -10.61 -33.34 -1.61
N LYS A 372 -10.11 -33.80 -0.46
CA LYS A 372 -10.89 -34.57 0.51
C LYS A 372 -11.53 -33.65 1.54
N LYS A 373 -12.80 -33.94 1.87
CA LYS A 373 -13.55 -33.25 2.92
C LYS A 373 -13.24 -33.79 4.30
N ASP A 374 -12.99 -35.09 4.41
CA ASP A 374 -12.62 -35.72 5.68
C ASP A 374 -11.09 -35.60 5.86
N PRO A 375 -10.61 -34.90 6.90
CA PRO A 375 -9.20 -34.76 7.16
C PRO A 375 -8.49 -36.10 7.44
N ASN A 376 -9.21 -37.16 7.83
CA ASN A 376 -8.65 -38.50 8.03
C ASN A 376 -8.21 -39.18 6.71
N GLU A 377 -8.77 -38.78 5.58
CA GLU A 377 -8.49 -39.37 4.26
C GLU A 377 -7.26 -38.74 3.57
N LEU A 378 -6.62 -37.75 4.18
CA LEU A 378 -5.58 -36.94 3.53
C LEU A 378 -4.20 -37.61 3.47
N LEU A 379 -4.02 -38.71 4.21
CA LEU A 379 -2.82 -39.55 4.20
C LEU A 379 -1.52 -38.73 4.32
N TRP A 380 -1.50 -37.74 5.22
CA TRP A 380 -0.35 -36.88 5.48
C TRP A 380 0.93 -37.66 5.86
N GLY A 381 0.78 -38.84 6.47
CA GLY A 381 1.89 -39.72 6.80
C GLY A 381 2.70 -40.17 5.58
N GLU A 382 2.08 -40.31 4.40
CA GLU A 382 2.78 -40.69 3.16
C GLU A 382 3.72 -39.58 2.64
N LEU A 383 3.39 -38.33 2.94
CA LEU A 383 4.19 -37.15 2.60
C LEU A 383 5.16 -36.75 3.73
N ALA A 384 5.22 -37.53 4.81
CA ALA A 384 6.00 -37.22 6.01
C ALA A 384 5.76 -35.79 6.57
N VAL A 385 4.51 -35.31 6.51
CA VAL A 385 4.15 -33.95 6.93
C VAL A 385 4.41 -33.72 8.43
N ASP A 386 5.29 -32.77 8.74
CA ASP A 386 5.55 -32.35 10.11
C ASP A 386 4.45 -31.45 10.67
N ILE A 387 3.95 -30.49 9.88
CA ILE A 387 2.97 -29.49 10.28
C ILE A 387 1.91 -29.35 9.19
N VAL A 388 0.63 -29.43 9.56
CA VAL A 388 -0.50 -29.02 8.72
C VAL A 388 -0.94 -27.62 9.11
N MET A 389 -1.02 -26.73 8.14
CA MET A 389 -1.73 -25.44 8.25
C MET A 389 -3.20 -25.68 7.86
N GLU A 390 -4.10 -25.69 8.83
CA GLU A 390 -5.54 -25.67 8.55
C GLU A 390 -5.93 -24.22 8.30
N ALA A 391 -6.25 -23.88 7.06
CA ALA A 391 -6.73 -22.56 6.63
C ALA A 391 -8.12 -22.60 5.97
N THR A 392 -8.90 -23.65 6.24
CA THR A 392 -10.23 -23.85 5.62
C THR A 392 -11.34 -23.13 6.37
N GLY A 393 -11.12 -22.80 7.64
CA GLY A 393 -12.14 -22.23 8.51
C GLY A 393 -13.25 -23.23 8.92
N LEU A 394 -13.11 -24.51 8.59
CA LEU A 394 -14.07 -25.57 8.94
C LEU A 394 -13.70 -26.28 10.24
N PHE A 395 -12.41 -26.51 10.49
CA PHE A 395 -11.95 -27.25 11.66
C PHE A 395 -11.39 -26.31 12.73
N LEU A 396 -12.28 -25.50 13.32
CA LEU A 396 -11.96 -24.40 14.25
C LEU A 396 -11.65 -24.83 15.69
N THR A 397 -11.76 -26.13 16.00
CA THR A 397 -11.50 -26.68 17.33
C THR A 397 -10.52 -27.84 17.25
N LYS A 398 -9.88 -28.17 18.38
CA LYS A 398 -8.95 -29.30 18.49
C LYS A 398 -9.63 -30.61 18.08
N GLU A 399 -10.86 -30.81 18.53
CA GLU A 399 -11.66 -32.01 18.26
C GLU A 399 -11.94 -32.15 16.76
N THR A 400 -12.32 -31.06 16.10
CA THR A 400 -12.62 -31.04 14.67
C THR A 400 -11.37 -31.21 13.79
N ALA A 401 -10.21 -30.72 14.25
CA ALA A 401 -8.95 -30.80 13.51
C ALA A 401 -8.19 -32.13 13.74
N GLN A 402 -8.65 -32.97 14.66
CA GLN A 402 -7.97 -34.22 15.07
C GLN A 402 -7.76 -35.19 13.90
N GLY A 403 -8.62 -35.16 12.88
CA GLY A 403 -8.48 -36.02 11.70
C GLY A 403 -7.17 -35.80 10.93
N HIS A 404 -6.60 -34.59 10.95
CA HIS A 404 -5.30 -34.35 10.32
C HIS A 404 -4.16 -35.06 11.05
N ILE A 405 -4.21 -35.14 12.39
CA ILE A 405 -3.24 -35.91 13.17
C ILE A 405 -3.42 -37.41 12.89
N ASN A 406 -4.67 -37.88 12.82
CA ASN A 406 -4.97 -39.28 12.52
C ASN A 406 -4.49 -39.68 11.11
N ALA A 407 -4.55 -38.76 10.15
CA ALA A 407 -4.01 -38.94 8.79
C ALA A 407 -2.47 -38.94 8.73
N GLY A 408 -1.78 -38.68 9.86
CA GLY A 408 -0.34 -38.83 10.00
C GLY A 408 0.46 -37.53 10.11
N ALA A 409 -0.18 -36.37 10.23
CA ALA A 409 0.52 -35.12 10.53
C ALA A 409 1.02 -35.10 11.99
N LYS A 410 2.22 -34.57 12.25
CA LYS A 410 2.73 -34.48 13.63
C LYS A 410 2.12 -33.33 14.43
N ARG A 411 1.70 -32.25 13.76
CA ARG A 411 1.06 -31.06 14.36
C ARG A 411 0.07 -30.41 13.39
N VAL A 412 -0.94 -29.74 13.93
CA VAL A 412 -1.90 -28.90 13.19
C VAL A 412 -1.89 -27.48 13.77
N LEU A 413 -1.86 -26.47 12.91
CA LEU A 413 -2.02 -25.06 13.24
C LEU A 413 -3.30 -24.55 12.56
N MET A 414 -4.20 -23.92 13.31
CA MET A 414 -5.48 -23.40 12.80
C MET A 414 -5.33 -21.92 12.45
N THR A 415 -5.75 -21.55 11.25
CA THR A 415 -5.70 -20.19 10.68
C THR A 415 -7.06 -19.84 10.06
N ASP A 416 -7.46 -18.58 10.13
CA ASP A 416 -8.73 -18.11 9.56
C ASP A 416 -8.60 -17.94 8.03
N GLY A 417 -9.61 -18.33 7.26
CA GLY A 417 -9.51 -18.54 5.80
C GLY A 417 -10.48 -17.71 4.92
N PRO A 418 -10.16 -17.48 3.63
CA PRO A 418 -11.01 -16.73 2.70
C PRO A 418 -12.23 -17.52 2.18
N SER A 419 -13.27 -16.79 1.78
CA SER A 419 -14.59 -17.33 1.37
C SER A 419 -14.54 -18.37 0.24
N SER A 420 -15.06 -19.57 0.51
CA SER A 420 -15.06 -20.75 -0.40
C SER A 420 -16.05 -20.69 -1.57
N LYS A 421 -16.89 -19.64 -1.67
CA LYS A 421 -17.98 -19.55 -2.67
C LYS A 421 -17.91 -18.33 -3.59
N ASP A 422 -17.16 -17.29 -3.20
CA ASP A 422 -16.99 -16.06 -3.96
C ASP A 422 -15.51 -15.71 -4.07
N TRP A 423 -14.88 -16.33 -5.06
CA TRP A 423 -13.46 -16.19 -5.38
C TRP A 423 -13.01 -14.75 -5.63
N ARG A 424 -13.86 -13.93 -6.25
CA ARG A 424 -13.56 -12.51 -6.44
C ARG A 424 -13.80 -11.73 -5.16
N GLY A 425 -14.86 -12.06 -4.42
CA GLY A 425 -15.21 -11.43 -3.14
C GLY A 425 -14.22 -11.70 -2.00
N GLY A 426 -13.34 -12.70 -2.15
CA GLY A 426 -12.21 -12.95 -1.24
C GLY A 426 -11.00 -12.03 -1.45
N ARG A 427 -11.00 -11.16 -2.48
CA ARG A 427 -9.91 -10.21 -2.76
C ARG A 427 -10.19 -8.86 -2.11
N ALA A 428 -9.14 -8.09 -1.82
CA ALA A 428 -9.26 -6.78 -1.18
C ALA A 428 -10.09 -5.79 -2.02
N GLY A 429 -11.26 -5.39 -1.52
CA GLY A 429 -12.15 -4.43 -2.18
C GLY A 429 -11.58 -3.01 -2.26
N MET A 430 -10.66 -2.64 -1.36
CA MET A 430 -10.05 -1.30 -1.35
C MET A 430 -9.14 -1.02 -2.57
N SER A 431 -8.66 -2.07 -3.23
CA SER A 431 -7.76 -1.98 -4.38
C SER A 431 -8.36 -2.55 -5.66
N ASN A 432 -9.60 -3.04 -5.64
CA ASN A 432 -10.20 -3.76 -6.76
C ASN A 432 -11.68 -3.37 -6.96
N ILE A 433 -12.10 -3.31 -8.23
CA ILE A 433 -13.52 -3.35 -8.61
C ILE A 433 -13.86 -4.82 -8.84
N ILE A 434 -14.79 -5.37 -8.05
CA ILE A 434 -15.11 -6.81 -8.03
C ILE A 434 -16.54 -7.03 -8.56
N PRO A 435 -16.71 -7.53 -9.79
CA PRO A 435 -18.01 -7.89 -10.31
C PRO A 435 -18.53 -9.16 -9.63
N SER A 436 -19.78 -9.12 -9.16
CA SER A 436 -20.48 -10.22 -8.50
C SER A 436 -21.90 -10.39 -9.06
N ALA A 437 -22.35 -11.64 -9.17
CA ALA A 437 -23.71 -11.95 -9.61
C ALA A 437 -24.70 -11.59 -8.50
N THR A 438 -25.76 -10.84 -8.82
CA THR A 438 -26.77 -10.47 -7.81
C THR A 438 -27.81 -11.58 -7.62
N GLY A 439 -28.14 -11.88 -6.36
CA GLY A 439 -29.28 -12.73 -6.01
C GLY A 439 -30.64 -12.08 -6.22
N ALA A 440 -30.68 -10.75 -6.40
CA ALA A 440 -31.92 -9.97 -6.47
C ALA A 440 -32.86 -10.44 -7.59
N ALA A 441 -32.34 -10.70 -8.79
CA ALA A 441 -33.17 -11.16 -9.91
C ALA A 441 -33.83 -12.52 -9.63
N LYS A 442 -33.13 -13.43 -8.93
CA LYS A 442 -33.68 -14.73 -8.51
C LYS A 442 -34.76 -14.53 -7.44
N ALA A 443 -34.53 -13.67 -6.47
CA ALA A 443 -35.49 -13.36 -5.42
C ALA A 443 -36.77 -12.73 -6.00
N VAL A 444 -36.65 -11.76 -6.90
CA VAL A 444 -37.80 -11.14 -7.56
C VAL A 444 -38.57 -12.15 -8.40
N ALA A 445 -37.91 -13.06 -9.12
CA ALA A 445 -38.59 -14.11 -9.88
C ALA A 445 -39.36 -15.11 -8.99
N LEU A 446 -38.97 -15.28 -7.72
CA LEU A 446 -39.71 -16.10 -6.75
C LEU A 446 -40.96 -15.37 -6.22
N VAL A 447 -40.86 -14.05 -6.01
CA VAL A 447 -41.96 -13.22 -5.48
C VAL A 447 -42.96 -12.83 -6.57
N ILE A 448 -42.47 -12.57 -7.79
CA ILE A 448 -43.25 -12.15 -8.96
C ILE A 448 -42.90 -13.07 -10.14
N PRO A 449 -43.55 -14.24 -10.26
CA PRO A 449 -43.21 -15.27 -11.25
C PRO A 449 -43.25 -14.79 -12.69
N GLU A 450 -44.08 -13.80 -13.01
CA GLU A 450 -44.21 -13.22 -14.36
C GLU A 450 -42.94 -12.50 -14.83
N LEU A 451 -42.03 -12.15 -13.92
CA LEU A 451 -40.73 -11.52 -14.21
C LEU A 451 -39.60 -12.54 -14.41
N ASN A 452 -39.86 -13.84 -14.22
CA ASN A 452 -38.86 -14.87 -14.41
C ASN A 452 -38.31 -14.86 -15.85
N GLY A 453 -36.98 -14.79 -15.98
CA GLY A 453 -36.30 -14.69 -17.28
C GLY A 453 -36.44 -13.34 -18.00
N LYS A 454 -37.12 -12.35 -17.41
CA LYS A 454 -37.28 -11.00 -17.98
C LYS A 454 -36.33 -9.96 -17.39
N ILE A 455 -35.81 -10.20 -16.20
CA ILE A 455 -34.87 -9.30 -15.52
C ILE A 455 -33.61 -10.04 -15.08
N THR A 456 -32.47 -9.37 -15.14
CA THR A 456 -31.20 -9.81 -14.56
C THR A 456 -30.32 -8.59 -14.27
N GLY A 457 -29.21 -8.76 -13.55
CA GLY A 457 -28.30 -7.65 -13.28
C GLY A 457 -26.95 -8.10 -12.76
N MET A 458 -26.07 -7.14 -12.55
CA MET A 458 -24.74 -7.34 -11.97
C MET A 458 -24.51 -6.34 -10.85
N ALA A 459 -23.89 -6.79 -9.77
CA ALA A 459 -23.40 -5.93 -8.70
C ALA A 459 -21.89 -5.75 -8.87
N PHE A 460 -21.40 -4.55 -8.61
CA PHE A 460 -19.97 -4.28 -8.55
C PHE A 460 -19.63 -3.87 -7.12
N ARG A 461 -18.76 -4.63 -6.47
CA ARG A 461 -18.16 -4.21 -5.21
C ARG A 461 -16.99 -3.29 -5.55
N VAL A 462 -17.15 -2.02 -5.20
CA VAL A 462 -16.18 -0.94 -5.43
C VAL A 462 -15.82 -0.33 -4.08
N PRO A 463 -14.67 0.34 -3.94
CA PRO A 463 -14.28 1.01 -2.70
C PRO A 463 -15.08 2.31 -2.50
N THR A 464 -16.40 2.21 -2.44
CA THR A 464 -17.31 3.29 -2.03
C THR A 464 -17.74 3.02 -0.59
N LEU A 465 -17.98 4.09 0.17
CA LEU A 465 -18.28 4.00 1.60
C LEU A 465 -19.66 3.39 1.87
N ASP A 466 -20.67 3.75 1.07
CA ASP A 466 -22.07 3.51 1.44
C ASP A 466 -23.03 3.41 0.24
N VAL A 467 -22.72 4.00 -0.91
CA VAL A 467 -23.64 3.98 -2.07
C VAL A 467 -23.30 2.86 -3.04
N SER A 468 -24.35 2.18 -3.49
CA SER A 468 -24.35 1.14 -4.51
C SER A 468 -25.09 1.57 -5.78
N VAL A 469 -24.81 0.87 -6.87
CA VAL A 469 -25.51 1.02 -8.14
C VAL A 469 -25.97 -0.34 -8.66
N VAL A 470 -27.20 -0.39 -9.19
CA VAL A 470 -27.74 -1.55 -9.91
C VAL A 470 -27.65 -1.29 -11.41
N ASP A 471 -27.00 -2.19 -12.13
CA ASP A 471 -27.20 -2.38 -13.57
C ASP A 471 -28.29 -3.44 -13.78
N LEU A 472 -29.49 -3.01 -14.13
CA LEU A 472 -30.66 -3.85 -14.36
C LEU A 472 -30.89 -4.05 -15.87
N THR A 473 -30.74 -5.28 -16.33
CA THR A 473 -31.04 -5.70 -17.70
C THR A 473 -32.47 -6.23 -17.79
N VAL A 474 -33.28 -5.66 -18.69
CA VAL A 474 -34.71 -5.92 -18.83
C VAL A 474 -35.06 -6.34 -20.26
N ARG A 475 -35.87 -7.40 -20.38
CA ARG A 475 -36.51 -7.83 -21.63
C ARG A 475 -38.01 -7.50 -21.59
N LEU A 476 -38.43 -6.63 -22.50
CA LEU A 476 -39.81 -6.15 -22.62
C LEU A 476 -40.62 -6.99 -23.61
N THR A 477 -41.88 -7.27 -23.29
CA THR A 477 -42.81 -7.97 -24.18
C THR A 477 -43.38 -7.05 -25.25
N LYS A 478 -43.67 -5.79 -24.90
CA LYS A 478 -44.14 -4.75 -25.81
C LYS A 478 -42.96 -3.87 -26.22
N SER A 479 -42.77 -3.67 -27.52
CA SER A 479 -41.77 -2.73 -28.04
C SER A 479 -42.09 -1.31 -27.59
N THR A 480 -41.08 -0.55 -27.17
CA THR A 480 -41.22 0.82 -26.67
C THR A 480 -39.94 1.62 -26.93
N SER A 481 -40.00 2.94 -26.78
CA SER A 481 -38.83 3.82 -26.80
C SER A 481 -38.26 4.05 -25.39
N TYR A 482 -36.99 4.44 -25.30
CA TYR A 482 -36.38 4.76 -24.01
C TYR A 482 -37.03 5.99 -23.35
N ASP A 483 -37.52 6.96 -24.14
CA ASP A 483 -38.26 8.11 -23.63
C ASP A 483 -39.60 7.72 -22.99
N GLU A 484 -40.31 6.75 -23.56
CA GLU A 484 -41.53 6.19 -22.94
C GLU A 484 -41.22 5.47 -21.62
N ILE A 485 -40.08 4.77 -21.53
CA ILE A 485 -39.63 4.14 -20.27
C ILE A 485 -39.32 5.22 -19.22
N LYS A 486 -38.54 6.24 -19.59
CA LYS A 486 -38.25 7.39 -18.70
C LYS A 486 -39.52 8.05 -18.19
N ALA A 487 -40.48 8.32 -19.08
CA ALA A 487 -41.77 8.91 -18.72
C ALA A 487 -42.57 8.01 -17.76
N CYS A 488 -42.55 6.69 -17.97
CA CYS A 488 -43.19 5.71 -17.09
C CYS A 488 -42.57 5.73 -15.68
N ILE A 489 -41.24 5.65 -15.57
CA ILE A 489 -40.54 5.64 -14.28
C ILE A 489 -40.72 6.98 -13.56
N LYS A 490 -40.61 8.11 -14.28
CA LYS A 490 -40.85 9.44 -13.72
C LYS A 490 -42.25 9.54 -13.13
N LYS A 491 -43.27 9.14 -13.90
CA LYS A 491 -44.66 9.12 -13.40
C LYS A 491 -44.79 8.25 -12.15
N ALA A 492 -44.19 7.06 -12.12
CA ALA A 492 -44.25 6.19 -10.94
C ALA A 492 -43.57 6.81 -9.72
N SER A 493 -42.41 7.46 -9.90
CA SER A 493 -41.66 8.15 -8.84
C SER A 493 -42.43 9.33 -8.22
N GLU A 494 -43.28 9.98 -9.00
CA GLU A 494 -44.11 11.11 -8.55
C GLU A 494 -45.44 10.66 -7.93
N ASN A 495 -45.85 9.41 -8.13
CA ASN A 495 -47.17 8.88 -7.76
C ASN A 495 -47.07 7.58 -6.94
N GLU A 496 -47.37 6.42 -7.55
CA GLU A 496 -47.55 5.15 -6.84
C GLU A 496 -46.31 4.63 -6.11
N MET A 497 -45.11 5.04 -6.52
CA MET A 497 -43.83 4.66 -5.91
C MET A 497 -43.14 5.85 -5.23
N LYS A 498 -43.87 6.93 -4.95
CA LYS A 498 -43.31 8.13 -4.31
C LYS A 498 -42.69 7.79 -2.96
N GLY A 499 -41.47 8.28 -2.74
CA GLY A 499 -40.67 7.99 -1.54
C GLY A 499 -39.94 6.64 -1.56
N ILE A 500 -40.20 5.80 -2.56
CA ILE A 500 -39.50 4.53 -2.78
C ILE A 500 -38.58 4.64 -4.01
N VAL A 501 -39.11 5.19 -5.09
CA VAL A 501 -38.40 5.46 -6.34
C VAL A 501 -38.26 6.96 -6.54
N ALA A 502 -37.04 7.43 -6.79
CA ALA A 502 -36.73 8.78 -7.26
C ALA A 502 -36.26 8.74 -8.72
N TYR A 503 -36.25 9.91 -9.35
CA TYR A 503 -35.89 10.09 -10.76
C TYR A 503 -34.91 11.27 -10.88
N THR A 504 -33.79 11.08 -11.58
CA THR A 504 -32.83 12.16 -11.85
C THR A 504 -32.41 12.20 -13.32
N GLU A 505 -32.20 13.42 -13.83
CA GLU A 505 -31.57 13.71 -15.12
C GLU A 505 -30.23 14.45 -14.93
N ASP A 506 -29.80 14.65 -13.68
CA ASP A 506 -28.54 15.31 -13.38
C ASP A 506 -27.36 14.35 -13.62
N ASP A 507 -26.18 14.91 -13.90
CA ASP A 507 -24.96 14.12 -14.10
C ASP A 507 -24.36 13.73 -12.74
N VAL A 508 -24.99 12.74 -12.10
CA VAL A 508 -24.74 12.33 -10.71
C VAL A 508 -23.69 11.21 -10.59
N VAL A 509 -23.03 11.15 -9.44
CA VAL A 509 -22.13 10.07 -9.05
C VAL A 509 -22.50 9.51 -7.67
N SER A 510 -21.86 8.40 -7.26
CA SER A 510 -22.22 7.69 -6.02
C SER A 510 -22.26 8.57 -4.77
N SER A 511 -21.37 9.55 -4.60
CA SER A 511 -21.36 10.43 -3.42
C SER A 511 -22.60 11.32 -3.30
N ASP A 512 -23.27 11.62 -4.42
CA ASP A 512 -24.45 12.49 -4.44
C ASP A 512 -25.69 11.80 -3.89
N MET A 513 -25.64 10.47 -3.72
CA MET A 513 -26.75 9.64 -3.24
C MET A 513 -26.67 9.39 -1.73
N LEU A 514 -25.61 9.86 -1.06
CA LEU A 514 -25.41 9.66 0.37
C LEU A 514 -26.54 10.34 1.17
N GLY A 515 -27.18 9.58 2.05
CA GLY A 515 -28.26 10.06 2.91
C GLY A 515 -29.62 10.19 2.21
N MET A 516 -29.74 9.74 0.96
CA MET A 516 -31.03 9.65 0.28
C MET A 516 -31.90 8.59 0.95
N ARG A 517 -33.20 8.88 1.08
CA ARG A 517 -34.15 7.99 1.77
C ARG A 517 -34.78 6.98 0.82
N GLU A 518 -34.84 7.34 -0.46
CA GLU A 518 -35.40 6.52 -1.52
C GLU A 518 -34.50 5.30 -1.77
N THR A 519 -35.12 4.13 -1.82
CA THR A 519 -34.42 2.86 -2.03
C THR A 519 -33.97 2.61 -3.47
N CYS A 520 -34.38 3.47 -4.40
CA CYS A 520 -34.07 3.36 -5.82
C CYS A 520 -34.12 4.75 -6.45
N ILE A 521 -32.99 5.22 -6.97
CA ILE A 521 -32.88 6.51 -7.63
C ILE A 521 -32.53 6.23 -9.09
N PHE A 522 -33.52 6.29 -9.97
CA PHE A 522 -33.33 5.98 -11.39
C PHE A 522 -32.57 7.10 -12.09
N ASP A 523 -31.44 6.73 -12.70
CA ASP A 523 -30.60 7.62 -13.49
C ASP A 523 -31.01 7.56 -14.96
N ALA A 524 -31.70 8.60 -15.39
CA ALA A 524 -32.28 8.67 -16.73
C ALA A 524 -31.23 8.69 -17.84
N LYS A 525 -30.01 9.18 -17.55
CA LYS A 525 -28.93 9.33 -18.53
C LYS A 525 -28.02 8.11 -18.59
N ALA A 526 -27.94 7.32 -17.53
CA ALA A 526 -27.03 6.17 -17.46
C ALA A 526 -27.58 4.88 -18.09
N GLY A 527 -28.90 4.79 -18.37
CA GLY A 527 -29.48 3.62 -19.04
C GLY A 527 -29.12 3.50 -20.53
N ILE A 528 -29.12 2.27 -21.05
CA ILE A 528 -28.72 1.94 -22.43
C ILE A 528 -29.78 1.03 -23.05
N MET A 529 -30.46 1.50 -24.10
CA MET A 529 -31.40 0.69 -24.88
C MET A 529 -30.70 0.08 -26.09
N LEU A 530 -30.64 -1.26 -26.17
CA LEU A 530 -30.06 -1.95 -27.32
C LEU A 530 -31.06 -2.04 -28.48
N ASN A 531 -32.32 -2.35 -28.17
CA ASN A 531 -33.43 -2.36 -29.12
C ASN A 531 -34.76 -2.14 -28.36
N PRO A 532 -35.90 -1.92 -29.04
CA PRO A 532 -37.18 -1.62 -28.40
C PRO A 532 -37.70 -2.65 -27.37
N ASN A 533 -37.09 -3.83 -27.28
CA ASN A 533 -37.47 -4.90 -26.37
C ASN A 533 -36.35 -5.30 -25.38
N PHE A 534 -35.17 -4.68 -25.45
CA PHE A 534 -34.02 -5.03 -24.62
C PHE A 534 -33.26 -3.78 -24.17
N VAL A 535 -33.28 -3.52 -22.85
CA VAL A 535 -32.79 -2.29 -22.25
C VAL A 535 -32.04 -2.57 -20.96
N LYS A 536 -31.01 -1.77 -20.69
CA LYS A 536 -30.34 -1.65 -19.40
C LYS A 536 -30.79 -0.37 -18.71
N LEU A 537 -31.18 -0.48 -17.46
CA LEU A 537 -31.55 0.62 -16.58
C LEU A 537 -30.52 0.69 -15.46
N VAL A 538 -30.13 1.91 -15.10
CA VAL A 538 -29.19 2.15 -14.00
C VAL A 538 -29.93 2.88 -12.90
N ALA A 539 -29.78 2.40 -11.67
CA ALA A 539 -30.36 3.03 -10.50
C ALA A 539 -29.40 2.97 -9.32
N TRP A 540 -29.37 4.06 -8.56
CA TRP A 540 -28.54 4.20 -7.37
C TRP A 540 -29.35 3.89 -6.11
N TYR A 541 -28.66 3.47 -5.05
CA TYR A 541 -29.26 3.36 -3.72
C TYR A 541 -28.19 3.46 -2.63
N ASP A 542 -28.56 4.11 -1.54
CA ASP A 542 -27.78 4.21 -0.32
C ASP A 542 -27.98 2.93 0.52
N ASN A 543 -26.88 2.26 0.91
CA ASN A 543 -26.96 0.96 1.58
C ASN A 543 -27.37 1.07 3.06
N GLU A 544 -27.26 2.25 3.68
CA GLU A 544 -27.55 2.45 5.10
C GLU A 544 -28.86 3.22 5.32
N ILE A 545 -28.93 4.49 4.93
CA ILE A 545 -30.10 5.35 5.14
C ILE A 545 -31.28 4.90 4.28
N GLY A 546 -31.05 4.59 3.01
CA GLY A 546 -32.11 4.11 2.11
C GLY A 546 -32.70 2.78 2.61
N TYR A 547 -31.83 1.83 2.96
CA TYR A 547 -32.23 0.53 3.52
C TYR A 547 -32.94 0.68 4.88
N SER A 548 -32.38 1.45 5.81
CA SER A 548 -32.92 1.64 7.15
C SER A 548 -34.30 2.29 7.13
N ASN A 549 -34.54 3.25 6.22
CA ASN A 549 -35.88 3.82 6.04
C ASN A 549 -36.88 2.73 5.61
N LYS A 550 -36.49 1.80 4.74
CA LYS A 550 -37.38 0.72 4.31
C LYS A 550 -37.69 -0.30 5.39
N LEU A 551 -36.78 -0.51 6.35
CA LEU A 551 -37.08 -1.34 7.51
C LEU A 551 -38.19 -0.77 8.38
N LEU A 552 -38.35 0.55 8.44
CA LEU A 552 -39.47 1.19 9.16
C LEU A 552 -40.81 0.81 8.53
N ASP A 553 -40.91 0.84 7.21
CA ASP A 553 -42.12 0.40 6.49
C ASP A 553 -42.44 -1.08 6.76
N LEU A 554 -41.42 -1.94 6.87
CA LEU A 554 -41.61 -3.36 7.18
C LEU A 554 -42.15 -3.56 8.60
N VAL A 555 -41.67 -2.76 9.56
CA VAL A 555 -42.17 -2.76 10.94
C VAL A 555 -43.64 -2.34 10.99
N GLU A 556 -44.07 -1.33 10.21
CA GLU A 556 -45.48 -0.93 10.15
C GLU A 556 -46.41 -2.01 9.57
N VAL A 557 -45.90 -2.91 8.74
CA VAL A 557 -46.69 -4.01 8.16
C VAL A 557 -46.79 -5.21 9.13
N TRP A 558 -45.83 -5.37 10.05
CA TRP A 558 -45.72 -6.54 10.94
C TRP A 558 -46.02 -6.27 12.42
N GLY A 559 -45.99 -5.01 12.84
CA GLY A 559 -46.44 -4.54 14.15
C GLY A 559 -47.89 -4.08 14.12
#